data_AF-A0A6C1NBN2-F1
#
_entry.id   AF-A0A6C1NBN2-F1
#
_cell.length_a   1.000
_cell.length_b   1.000
_cell.length_c   1.000
_cell.angle_alpha   90.00
_cell.angle_beta   90.00
_cell.angle_gamma   90.00
#
_symmetry.space_group_name_H-M   'P 1'
#
loop_
_entity.id
_entity.type
_entity.pdbx_description
1 polymer ?
#
loop_
_entity_poly.entity_id
_entity_poly.type
_entity_poly.pdbx_seq_one_letter_code
_entity_poly.pdbx_strand_id
1 'polypeptide(L)'
;MTSAGSRQTGQVQSRLVQLLASSGSSSATDGLPCFAERLGRLFGLRDTMRLDAATAFRSRHPGMNQGPVFDRLTQELATLRRGLIGKINRYGDDVEPTNTVALASYLNPWLVLQRKLAATSDQFRDKVRQTMKDHNQNLARLAELDAVFDHTMAGYTSQCFSHTPRVLEQRLQALQTASEQTQEPGTQPADWLHRYWEEAQNLLLAELDVRLEPVLGLLEACHNEVSKTP
;
A
#
# COMPACT_ATOMS: atom_id res chain seq x y z
N MET A 1 -1.09 -44.16 7.98
CA MET A 1 0.01 -43.22 7.65
C MET A 1 -0.33 -42.57 6.32
N THR A 2 -0.78 -41.33 6.34
CA THR A 2 -0.89 -40.47 5.14
C THR A 2 -0.69 -39.04 5.61
N SER A 3 0.56 -38.60 5.53
CA SER A 3 0.98 -37.22 5.76
C SER A 3 0.38 -36.36 4.66
N ALA A 4 -0.56 -35.48 5.01
CA ALA A 4 -1.02 -34.43 4.12
C ALA A 4 0.09 -33.39 4.02
N GLY A 5 0.75 -33.35 2.85
CA GLY A 5 1.77 -32.36 2.53
C GLY A 5 1.21 -30.95 2.70
N SER A 6 1.76 -30.22 3.68
CA SER A 6 1.60 -28.78 3.82
C SER A 6 2.14 -28.12 2.55
N ARG A 7 1.23 -27.64 1.70
CA ARG A 7 1.57 -26.75 0.60
C ARG A 7 2.10 -25.44 1.20
N GLN A 8 3.41 -25.32 1.35
CA GLN A 8 4.07 -24.04 1.53
C GLN A 8 3.81 -23.20 0.27
N THR A 9 2.80 -22.35 0.34
CA THR A 9 2.72 -21.20 -0.56
C THR A 9 3.93 -20.33 -0.23
N GLY A 10 4.93 -20.33 -1.10
CA GLY A 10 6.07 -19.43 -1.01
C GLY A 10 5.56 -18.00 -0.97
N GLN A 11 5.52 -17.41 0.22
CA GLN A 11 5.03 -16.07 0.43
C GLN A 11 6.16 -15.14 -0.02
N VAL A 12 6.11 -14.71 -1.28
CA VAL A 12 7.00 -13.66 -1.78
C VAL A 12 6.70 -12.42 -0.94
N GLN A 13 7.59 -12.13 0.03
CA GLN A 13 7.41 -10.98 0.91
C GLN A 13 7.45 -9.72 0.06
N SER A 14 6.48 -8.83 0.23
CA SER A 14 6.45 -7.55 -0.49
C SER A 14 7.74 -6.77 -0.23
N ARG A 15 8.18 -5.98 -1.20
CA ARG A 15 9.41 -5.18 -1.08
C ARG A 15 9.41 -4.30 0.17
N LEU A 16 8.24 -3.80 0.56
CA LEU A 16 8.05 -3.02 1.80
C LEU A 16 8.39 -3.84 3.04
N VAL A 17 7.92 -5.09 3.14
CA VAL A 17 8.25 -5.97 4.27
C VAL A 17 9.73 -6.30 4.31
N GLN A 18 10.35 -6.53 3.14
CA GLN A 18 11.80 -6.75 3.05
C GLN A 18 12.59 -5.52 3.53
N LEU A 19 12.19 -4.32 3.09
CA LEU A 19 12.82 -3.07 3.50
C LEU A 19 12.66 -2.84 5.00
N LEU A 20 11.45 -2.99 5.55
CA LEU A 20 11.21 -2.86 6.99
C LEU A 20 12.02 -3.88 7.81
N ALA A 21 12.08 -5.13 7.37
CA ALA A 21 12.86 -6.19 8.01
C ALA A 21 14.37 -5.89 7.98
N SER A 22 14.91 -5.45 6.84
CA SER A 22 16.30 -4.99 6.73
C SER A 22 16.58 -3.76 7.61
N SER A 23 15.55 -2.96 7.87
CA SER A 23 15.62 -1.74 8.66
C SER A 23 15.49 -1.96 10.17
N GLY A 24 15.31 -3.20 10.65
CA GLY A 24 15.39 -3.56 12.08
C GLY A 24 14.09 -4.02 12.72
N SER A 25 12.99 -4.19 11.96
CA SER A 25 11.79 -4.83 12.49
C SER A 25 12.00 -6.34 12.56
N SER A 26 12.24 -6.89 13.75
CA SER A 26 12.23 -8.34 13.97
C SER A 26 10.82 -8.87 13.64
N SER A 27 10.70 -9.65 12.57
CA SER A 27 9.48 -10.40 12.30
C SER A 27 9.43 -11.56 13.30
N ALA A 28 8.71 -11.38 14.40
CA ALA A 28 8.39 -12.48 15.29
C ALA A 28 7.52 -13.50 14.54
N THR A 29 8.16 -14.49 13.91
CA THR A 29 7.52 -15.62 13.24
C THR A 29 7.14 -16.70 14.23
N ASP A 30 6.52 -16.33 15.34
CA ASP A 30 6.02 -17.30 16.32
C ASP A 30 4.54 -17.60 16.06
N GLY A 31 4.26 -18.87 15.74
CA GLY A 31 2.95 -19.52 15.88
C GLY A 31 1.71 -18.75 15.40
N LEU A 32 1.82 -17.91 14.37
CA LEU A 32 0.66 -17.13 13.93
C LEU A 32 -0.42 -18.07 13.36
N PRO A 33 -1.70 -17.87 13.72
CA PRO A 33 -2.79 -18.67 13.19
C PRO A 33 -2.86 -18.57 11.66
N CYS A 34 -3.50 -19.55 11.01
CA CYS A 34 -3.60 -19.58 9.55
C CYS A 34 -4.22 -18.28 9.01
N PHE A 35 -3.92 -17.94 7.75
CA PHE A 35 -4.37 -16.66 7.15
C PHE A 35 -5.87 -16.41 7.33
N ALA A 36 -6.70 -17.45 7.13
CA ALA A 36 -8.15 -17.36 7.26
C ALA A 36 -8.59 -16.96 8.67
N GLU A 37 -7.93 -17.48 9.72
CA GLU A 37 -8.27 -17.16 11.10
C GLU A 37 -7.81 -15.73 11.46
N ARG A 38 -6.63 -15.30 10.98
CA ARG A 38 -6.18 -13.90 11.14
C ARG A 38 -7.13 -12.93 10.46
N LEU A 39 -7.54 -13.24 9.23
CA LEU A 39 -8.50 -12.43 8.48
C LEU A 39 -9.85 -12.41 9.19
N GLY A 40 -10.36 -13.56 9.63
CA GLY A 40 -11.65 -13.65 10.34
C GLY A 40 -11.70 -12.81 11.61
N ARG A 41 -10.59 -12.67 12.35
CA ARG A 41 -10.52 -11.81 13.54
C ARG A 41 -10.68 -10.31 13.24
N LEU A 42 -10.46 -9.89 11.98
CA LEU A 42 -10.67 -8.52 11.55
C LEU A 42 -12.15 -8.21 11.25
N PHE A 43 -13.02 -9.23 11.16
CA PHE A 43 -14.44 -9.05 10.87
C PHE A 43 -15.26 -9.10 12.16
N GLY A 44 -15.85 -7.97 12.54
CA GLY A 44 -16.86 -7.93 13.59
C GLY A 44 -18.23 -8.42 13.12
N LEU A 45 -19.19 -8.60 14.03
CA LEU A 45 -20.57 -9.01 13.69
C LEU A 45 -21.25 -8.07 12.69
N ARG A 46 -20.99 -6.76 12.78
CA ARG A 46 -21.51 -5.78 11.81
C ARG A 46 -20.95 -6.02 10.41
N ASP A 47 -19.69 -6.40 10.34
CA ASP A 47 -18.96 -6.58 9.09
C ASP A 47 -19.34 -7.89 8.41
N THR A 48 -19.61 -8.95 9.18
CA THR A 48 -20.13 -10.20 8.65
C THR A 48 -21.53 -10.02 8.06
N MET A 49 -22.40 -9.23 8.67
CA MET A 49 -23.71 -8.88 8.08
C MET A 49 -23.58 -8.06 6.79
N ARG A 50 -22.64 -7.11 6.75
CA ARG A 50 -22.35 -6.33 5.53
C ARG A 50 -21.76 -7.20 4.43
N LEU A 51 -20.90 -8.15 4.79
CA LEU A 51 -20.33 -9.12 3.86
C LEU A 51 -21.42 -10.02 3.28
N ASP A 52 -22.34 -10.53 4.12
CA ASP A 52 -23.49 -11.30 3.68
C ASP A 52 -24.36 -10.49 2.70
N ALA A 53 -24.70 -9.24 3.04
CA ALA A 53 -25.43 -8.34 2.15
C ALA A 53 -24.70 -8.09 0.82
N ALA A 54 -23.37 -7.89 0.84
CA ALA A 54 -22.57 -7.74 -0.36
C ALA A 54 -22.55 -9.02 -1.22
N THR A 55 -22.52 -10.21 -0.61
CA THR A 55 -22.64 -11.47 -1.35
C THR A 55 -24.03 -11.66 -1.96
N ALA A 56 -25.08 -11.19 -1.30
CA ALA A 56 -26.44 -11.25 -1.81
C ALA A 56 -26.78 -10.11 -2.79
N PHE A 57 -25.85 -9.18 -3.04
CA PHE A 57 -26.11 -7.97 -3.82
C PHE A 57 -26.64 -8.27 -5.22
N ARG A 58 -27.63 -7.47 -5.65
CA ARG A 58 -28.24 -7.49 -6.98
C ARG A 58 -28.37 -6.07 -7.52
N SER A 59 -27.74 -5.78 -8.66
CA SER A 59 -27.87 -4.52 -9.39
C SER A 59 -29.24 -4.43 -10.03
N ARG A 60 -29.92 -3.29 -9.87
CA ARG A 60 -31.24 -3.02 -10.47
C ARG A 60 -31.16 -2.53 -11.92
N HIS A 61 -29.98 -2.14 -12.39
CA HIS A 61 -29.80 -1.56 -13.72
C HIS A 61 -29.32 -2.61 -14.74
N PRO A 62 -29.81 -2.58 -15.98
CA PRO A 62 -29.23 -3.35 -17.07
C PRO A 62 -27.79 -2.87 -17.26
N GLY A 63 -26.86 -3.82 -17.24
CA GLY A 63 -25.44 -3.54 -17.40
C GLY A 63 -25.12 -2.93 -18.76
N MET A 64 -24.21 -1.95 -18.81
CA MET A 64 -23.69 -1.39 -20.05
C MET A 64 -22.29 -1.96 -20.32
N ASN A 65 -21.98 -2.35 -21.56
CA ASN A 65 -20.63 -2.77 -21.91
C ASN A 65 -19.68 -1.56 -21.87
N GLN A 66 -18.75 -1.55 -20.92
CA GLN A 66 -17.81 -0.45 -20.65
C GLN A 66 -16.34 -0.89 -20.81
N GLY A 67 -16.05 -1.90 -21.64
CA GLY A 67 -14.68 -2.28 -22.00
C GLY A 67 -13.70 -1.10 -22.21
N PRO A 68 -13.99 -0.12 -23.08
CA PRO A 68 -13.08 1.01 -23.31
C PRO A 68 -12.95 1.97 -22.12
N VAL A 69 -13.86 1.92 -21.14
CA VAL A 69 -13.75 2.72 -19.91
C VAL A 69 -12.71 2.09 -18.97
N PHE A 70 -12.64 0.76 -18.89
CA PHE A 70 -11.61 0.07 -18.10
C PHE A 70 -10.20 0.29 -18.66
N ASP A 71 -10.04 0.29 -19.98
CA ASP A 71 -8.75 0.64 -20.62
C ASP A 71 -8.31 2.07 -20.25
N ARG A 72 -9.26 3.02 -20.26
CA ARG A 72 -8.99 4.40 -19.83
C ARG A 72 -8.59 4.46 -18.35
N LEU A 73 -9.28 3.72 -17.48
CA LEU A 73 -8.92 3.63 -16.06
C LEU A 73 -7.51 3.04 -15.87
N THR A 74 -7.13 2.02 -16.62
CA THR A 74 -5.77 1.48 -16.58
C THR A 74 -4.72 2.52 -17.00
N GLN A 75 -5.01 3.30 -18.05
CA GLN A 75 -4.12 4.38 -18.45
C GLN A 75 -4.05 5.51 -17.41
N GLU A 76 -5.17 5.87 -16.80
CA GLU A 76 -5.22 6.84 -15.70
C GLU A 76 -4.45 6.36 -14.47
N LEU A 77 -4.51 5.07 -14.13
CA LEU A 77 -3.71 4.48 -13.06
C LEU A 77 -2.21 4.62 -13.38
N ALA A 78 -1.82 4.34 -14.63
CA ALA A 78 -0.44 4.45 -15.06
C ALA A 78 0.07 5.91 -15.02
N THR A 79 -0.76 6.89 -15.41
CA THR A 79 -0.39 8.33 -15.30
C THR A 79 -0.32 8.77 -13.84
N LEU A 80 -1.27 8.36 -13.01
CA LEU A 80 -1.29 8.63 -11.57
C LEU A 80 -0.02 8.07 -10.91
N ARG A 81 0.31 6.80 -11.16
CA ARG A 81 1.52 6.15 -10.60
C ARG A 81 2.79 6.91 -11.01
N ARG A 82 2.95 7.26 -12.29
CA ARG A 82 4.09 8.08 -12.76
C ARG A 82 4.16 9.43 -12.04
N GLY A 83 3.02 10.09 -11.88
CA GLY A 83 2.94 11.39 -11.20
C GLY A 83 3.27 11.33 -9.71
N LEU A 84 2.94 10.23 -9.03
CA LEU A 84 3.31 9.99 -7.63
C LEU A 84 4.79 9.62 -7.49
N ILE A 85 5.32 8.74 -8.34
CA ILE A 85 6.76 8.42 -8.37
C ILE A 85 7.58 9.71 -8.55
N GLY A 86 7.18 10.58 -9.49
CA GLY A 86 7.86 11.86 -9.68
C GLY A 86 7.80 12.79 -8.45
N LYS A 87 6.76 12.71 -7.61
CA LYS A 87 6.69 13.44 -6.34
C LYS A 87 7.56 12.81 -5.26
N ILE A 88 7.63 11.48 -5.22
CA ILE A 88 8.47 10.74 -4.27
C ILE A 88 9.95 11.02 -4.57
N ASN A 89 10.37 10.99 -5.84
CA ASN A 89 11.77 11.22 -6.21
C ASN A 89 12.27 12.65 -5.92
N ARG A 90 11.36 13.61 -5.73
CA ARG A 90 11.69 14.99 -5.31
C ARG A 90 11.74 15.15 -3.78
N TYR A 91 11.45 14.09 -3.02
CA TYR A 91 11.55 14.14 -1.58
C TYR A 91 13.00 14.31 -1.16
N GLY A 92 13.30 15.40 -0.44
CA GLY A 92 14.65 15.75 0.00
C GLY A 92 15.25 16.95 -0.75
N ASP A 93 14.74 17.29 -1.93
CA ASP A 93 15.26 18.42 -2.74
C ASP A 93 15.10 19.78 -2.05
N ASP A 94 14.04 19.93 -1.23
CA ASP A 94 13.70 21.19 -0.55
C ASP A 94 14.41 21.36 0.81
N VAL A 95 15.21 20.38 1.26
CA VAL A 95 15.85 20.41 2.58
C VAL A 95 17.31 20.81 2.44
N GLU A 96 17.65 22.06 2.80
CA GLU A 96 19.05 22.47 2.90
C GLU A 96 19.77 21.62 3.97
N PRO A 97 20.94 21.03 3.64
CA PRO A 97 21.72 20.21 4.56
C PRO A 97 22.44 21.08 5.59
N THR A 98 21.68 21.74 6.46
CA THR A 98 22.21 22.53 7.56
C THR A 98 22.33 21.63 8.80
N ASN A 99 23.49 21.65 9.47
CA ASN A 99 23.88 20.72 10.55
C ASN A 99 22.97 20.68 11.80
N THR A 100 21.93 21.52 11.87
CA THR A 100 21.07 21.68 13.06
C THR A 100 19.58 21.53 12.75
N VAL A 101 19.22 20.79 11.71
CA VAL A 101 17.81 20.59 11.36
C VAL A 101 17.19 19.53 12.28
N ALA A 102 16.14 19.92 13.01
CA ALA A 102 15.38 19.04 13.89
C ALA A 102 14.73 17.87 13.12
N LEU A 103 14.64 16.70 13.77
CA LEU A 103 13.97 15.49 13.28
C LEU A 103 12.62 15.77 12.59
N ALA A 104 11.85 16.70 13.13
CA ALA A 104 10.54 17.10 12.61
C ALA A 104 10.56 17.63 11.17
N SER A 105 11.64 18.30 10.74
CA SER A 105 11.73 18.88 9.40
C SER A 105 11.86 17.81 8.32
N TYR A 106 12.40 16.64 8.64
CA TYR A 106 12.53 15.52 7.70
C TYR A 106 11.25 14.66 7.66
N LEU A 107 10.65 14.41 8.83
CA LEU A 107 9.48 13.53 8.93
C LEU A 107 8.18 14.19 8.51
N ASN A 108 8.00 15.49 8.76
CA ASN A 108 6.74 16.16 8.43
C ASN A 108 6.43 16.14 6.91
N PRO A 109 7.37 16.48 6.01
CA PRO A 109 7.15 16.35 4.56
C PRO A 109 6.89 14.90 4.15
N TRP A 110 7.57 13.94 4.79
CA TRP A 110 7.38 12.51 4.53
C TRP A 110 5.95 12.06 4.89
N LEU A 111 5.46 12.42 6.07
CA LEU A 111 4.10 12.12 6.53
C LEU A 111 3.03 12.77 5.63
N VAL A 112 3.29 13.98 5.13
CA VAL A 112 2.41 14.64 4.15
C VAL A 112 2.35 13.85 2.84
N LEU A 113 3.49 13.38 2.33
CA LEU A 113 3.52 12.51 1.16
C LEU A 113 2.79 11.19 1.43
N GLN A 114 3.04 10.54 2.57
CA GLN A 114 2.39 9.28 2.94
C GLN A 114 0.85 9.40 2.94
N ARG A 115 0.31 10.44 3.58
CA ARG A 115 -1.14 10.72 3.59
C ARG A 115 -1.68 10.99 2.18
N LYS A 116 -0.91 11.66 1.35
CA LYS A 116 -1.26 11.92 -0.05
C LYS A 116 -1.34 10.63 -0.85
N LEU A 117 -0.36 9.74 -0.71
CA LEU A 117 -0.39 8.41 -1.36
C LEU A 117 -1.65 7.66 -0.98
N ALA A 118 -1.93 7.55 0.33
CA ALA A 118 -3.15 6.91 0.85
C ALA A 118 -4.43 7.50 0.27
N ALA A 119 -4.61 8.83 0.35
CA ALA A 119 -5.82 9.47 -0.16
C ALA A 119 -5.99 9.26 -1.68
N THR A 120 -4.90 9.33 -2.45
CA THR A 120 -4.96 9.13 -3.90
C THR A 120 -5.25 7.68 -4.30
N SER A 121 -4.72 6.69 -3.58
CA SER A 121 -5.03 5.28 -3.82
C SER A 121 -6.49 4.98 -3.51
N ASP A 122 -6.99 5.49 -2.39
CA ASP A 122 -8.36 5.24 -1.92
C ASP A 122 -9.39 5.87 -2.88
N GLN A 123 -9.16 7.13 -3.28
CA GLN A 123 -10.00 7.82 -4.25
C GLN A 123 -10.04 7.10 -5.60
N PHE A 124 -8.90 6.56 -6.06
CA PHE A 124 -8.86 5.85 -7.33
C PHE A 124 -9.54 4.48 -7.23
N ARG A 125 -9.38 3.76 -6.11
CA ARG A 125 -10.11 2.51 -5.84
C ARG A 125 -11.62 2.73 -5.81
N ASP A 126 -12.07 3.79 -5.15
CA ASP A 126 -13.48 4.20 -5.15
C ASP A 126 -13.99 4.46 -6.57
N LYS A 127 -13.21 5.19 -7.39
CA LYS A 127 -13.57 5.46 -8.79
C LYS A 127 -13.75 4.15 -9.58
N VAL A 128 -12.80 3.22 -9.46
CA VAL A 128 -12.89 1.90 -10.12
C VAL A 128 -14.13 1.13 -9.64
N ARG A 129 -14.40 1.11 -8.33
CA ARG A 129 -15.60 0.47 -7.77
C ARG A 129 -16.90 1.05 -8.33
N GLN A 130 -16.99 2.37 -8.52
CA GLN A 130 -18.18 2.98 -9.10
C GLN A 130 -18.37 2.55 -10.57
N THR A 131 -17.32 2.59 -11.38
CA THR A 131 -17.40 2.12 -12.78
C THR A 131 -17.79 0.64 -12.88
N MET A 132 -17.29 -0.20 -11.97
CA MET A 132 -17.65 -1.63 -11.91
C MET A 132 -19.15 -1.86 -11.66
N LYS A 133 -19.79 -1.02 -10.84
CA LYS A 133 -21.22 -1.14 -10.50
C LYS A 133 -22.14 -0.92 -11.70
N ASP A 134 -21.70 -0.11 -12.66
CA ASP A 134 -22.49 0.24 -13.85
C ASP A 134 -22.31 -0.76 -15.01
N HIS A 135 -21.35 -1.69 -14.91
CA HIS A 135 -21.03 -2.61 -16.00
C HIS A 135 -21.90 -3.85 -16.05
N ASN A 136 -21.82 -4.71 -15.03
CA ASN A 136 -22.59 -5.95 -14.97
C ASN A 136 -22.81 -6.38 -13.50
N GLN A 137 -23.72 -7.33 -13.29
CA GLN A 137 -24.06 -7.83 -11.96
C GLN A 137 -22.86 -8.43 -11.20
N ASN A 138 -21.96 -9.13 -11.89
CA ASN A 138 -20.80 -9.78 -11.28
C ASN A 138 -19.81 -8.75 -10.74
N LEU A 139 -19.46 -7.76 -11.55
CA LEU A 139 -18.57 -6.65 -11.18
C LEU A 139 -19.21 -5.75 -10.13
N ALA A 140 -20.52 -5.53 -10.18
CA ALA A 140 -21.22 -4.78 -9.13
C ALA A 140 -21.16 -5.51 -7.77
N ARG A 141 -21.36 -6.84 -7.76
CA ARG A 141 -21.18 -7.66 -6.54
C ARG A 141 -19.73 -7.64 -6.06
N LEU A 142 -18.76 -7.73 -6.96
CA LEU A 142 -17.34 -7.64 -6.62
C LEU A 142 -16.98 -6.28 -6.02
N ALA A 143 -17.52 -5.18 -6.56
CA ALA A 143 -17.31 -3.84 -6.03
C ALA A 143 -17.90 -3.66 -4.61
N GLU A 144 -19.05 -4.27 -4.31
CA GLU A 144 -19.62 -4.29 -2.95
C GLU A 144 -18.76 -5.12 -1.99
N LEU A 145 -18.29 -6.30 -2.43
CA LEU A 145 -17.37 -7.12 -1.64
C LEU A 145 -16.09 -6.34 -1.31
N ASP A 146 -15.47 -5.74 -2.33
CA ASP A 146 -14.27 -4.92 -2.18
C ASP A 146 -14.48 -3.75 -1.21
N ALA A 147 -15.62 -3.06 -1.28
CA ALA A 147 -15.97 -1.98 -0.36
C ALA A 147 -16.09 -2.45 1.09
N VAL A 148 -16.65 -3.64 1.33
CA VAL A 148 -16.70 -4.24 2.67
C VAL A 148 -15.28 -4.54 3.14
N PHE A 149 -14.45 -5.22 2.34
CA PHE A 149 -13.06 -5.52 2.71
C PHE A 149 -12.23 -4.25 2.99
N ASP A 150 -12.39 -3.22 2.18
CA ASP A 150 -11.72 -1.94 2.37
C ASP A 150 -12.10 -1.31 3.71
N HIS A 151 -13.39 -1.25 4.01
CA HIS A 151 -13.89 -0.69 5.26
C HIS A 151 -13.45 -1.48 6.48
N THR A 152 -13.55 -2.82 6.43
CA THR A 152 -13.21 -3.67 7.58
C THR A 152 -11.72 -3.64 7.89
N MET A 153 -10.89 -3.60 6.85
CA MET A 153 -9.44 -3.59 7.02
C MET A 153 -8.86 -2.20 7.22
N ALA A 154 -9.60 -1.10 7.02
CA ALA A 154 -9.08 0.27 7.09
C ALA A 154 -8.30 0.59 8.38
N GLY A 155 -8.81 0.13 9.53
CA GLY A 155 -8.12 0.32 10.82
C GLY A 155 -6.80 -0.46 10.90
N TYR A 156 -6.83 -1.71 10.44
CA TYR A 156 -5.66 -2.59 10.42
C TYR A 156 -4.60 -2.09 9.44
N THR A 157 -4.97 -1.71 8.22
CA THR A 157 -4.04 -1.18 7.21
C THR A 157 -3.42 0.13 7.69
N SER A 158 -4.22 1.05 8.25
CA SER A 158 -3.71 2.29 8.85
C SER A 158 -2.70 2.01 9.96
N GLN A 159 -2.98 1.03 10.83
CA GLN A 159 -2.04 0.60 11.88
C GLN A 159 -0.75 0.05 11.27
N CYS A 160 -0.82 -0.82 10.26
CA CYS A 160 0.36 -1.35 9.57
C CYS A 160 1.25 -0.23 9.01
N PHE A 161 0.67 0.74 8.30
CA PHE A 161 1.42 1.86 7.72
C PHE A 161 1.93 2.87 8.76
N SER A 162 1.39 2.88 9.99
CA SER A 162 1.89 3.72 11.08
C SER A 162 3.25 3.26 11.63
N HIS A 163 3.67 2.02 11.34
CA HIS A 163 4.99 1.53 11.72
C HIS A 163 6.10 2.05 10.80
N THR A 164 5.78 2.38 9.55
CA THR A 164 6.72 2.88 8.54
C THR A 164 7.49 4.14 8.99
N PRO A 165 6.86 5.23 9.48
CA PRO A 165 7.59 6.41 9.95
C PRO A 165 8.48 6.13 11.16
N ARG A 166 8.08 5.22 12.07
CA ARG A 166 8.88 4.87 13.26
C ARG A 166 10.21 4.22 12.88
N VAL A 167 10.22 3.41 11.82
CA VAL A 167 11.45 2.81 11.32
C VAL A 167 12.37 3.86 10.70
N LEU A 168 11.81 4.84 9.99
CA LEU A 168 12.59 5.97 9.45
C LEU A 168 13.18 6.86 10.54
N GLU A 169 12.45 7.10 11.63
CA GLU A 169 12.94 7.82 12.81
C GLU A 169 14.20 7.15 13.39
N GLN A 170 14.13 5.84 13.62
CA GLN A 170 15.26 5.06 14.14
C GLN A 170 16.45 5.06 13.18
N ARG A 171 16.19 4.96 11.87
CA ARG A 171 17.24 5.00 10.84
C ARG A 171 17.93 6.35 10.78
N LEU A 172 17.19 7.45 10.87
CA LEU A 172 17.79 8.79 10.93
C LEU A 172 18.73 8.93 12.13
N GLN A 173 18.28 8.51 13.33
CA GLN A 173 19.09 8.57 14.55
C GLN A 173 20.36 7.70 14.46
N ALA A 174 20.27 6.51 13.85
CA ALA A 174 21.41 5.64 13.64
C ALA A 174 22.44 6.25 12.66
N LEU A 175 21.97 6.89 11.59
CA LEU A 175 22.84 7.57 10.62
C LEU A 175 23.50 8.83 11.22
N GLN A 176 22.77 9.59 12.03
CA GLN A 176 23.30 10.75 12.76
C GLN A 176 24.42 10.34 13.73
N THR A 177 24.18 9.33 14.57
CA THR A 177 25.18 8.86 15.54
C THR A 177 26.42 8.27 14.88
N ALA A 178 26.27 7.52 13.78
CA ALA A 178 27.40 7.01 12.99
C ALA A 178 28.22 8.15 12.35
N SER A 179 27.56 9.23 11.90
CA SER A 179 28.25 10.40 11.35
C SER A 179 29.01 11.19 12.41
N GLU A 180 28.47 11.31 13.63
CA GLU A 180 29.15 11.97 14.76
C GLU A 180 30.40 11.18 15.21
N GLN A 181 30.33 9.85 15.20
CA GLN A 181 31.44 8.96 15.58
C GLN A 181 32.58 8.89 14.56
N THR A 182 32.27 9.13 13.28
CA THR A 182 33.21 9.05 12.16
C THR A 182 33.76 10.42 11.77
N GLN A 183 33.71 11.42 12.66
CA GLN A 183 34.32 12.74 12.45
C GLN A 183 35.85 12.66 12.38
N GLU A 184 36.37 12.10 11.28
CA GLU A 184 37.66 12.51 10.75
C GLU A 184 37.49 13.88 10.06
N PRO A 185 38.46 14.80 10.22
CA PRO A 185 38.39 16.13 9.62
C PRO A 185 38.46 16.04 8.09
N GLY A 186 37.32 15.95 7.42
CA GLY A 186 37.24 15.95 5.95
C GLY A 186 36.03 15.21 5.34
N THR A 187 35.32 14.35 6.08
CA THR A 187 34.15 13.63 5.57
C THR A 187 32.95 14.57 5.48
N GLN A 188 32.39 14.75 4.28
CA GLN A 188 31.29 15.69 4.06
C GLN A 188 29.99 15.21 4.75
N PRO A 189 29.24 16.11 5.42
CA PRO A 189 27.94 15.79 6.02
C PRO A 189 26.85 15.38 5.00
N ALA A 190 27.11 15.48 3.69
CA ALA A 190 26.15 15.19 2.63
C ALA A 190 25.88 13.68 2.43
N ASP A 191 26.83 12.80 2.75
CA ASP A 191 26.74 11.37 2.38
C ASP A 191 25.69 10.60 3.18
N TRP A 192 25.53 10.87 4.48
CA TRP A 192 24.56 10.17 5.31
C TRP A 192 23.13 10.67 5.07
N LEU A 193 22.95 11.95 4.76
CA LEU A 193 21.66 12.54 4.39
C LEU A 193 21.18 12.01 3.04
N HIS A 194 22.07 11.91 2.06
CA HIS A 194 21.75 11.33 0.76
C HIS A 194 21.22 9.90 0.90
N ARG A 195 21.89 9.08 1.71
CA ARG A 195 21.46 7.71 2.02
C ARG A 195 20.10 7.68 2.74
N TYR A 196 19.86 8.59 3.68
CA TYR A 196 18.55 8.68 4.34
C TYR A 196 17.43 9.00 3.35
N TRP A 197 17.63 9.96 2.44
CA TRP A 197 16.63 10.29 1.42
C TRP A 197 16.38 9.12 0.48
N GLU A 198 17.43 8.43 0.04
CA GLU A 198 17.29 7.23 -0.80
C GLU A 198 16.48 6.13 -0.10
N GLU A 199 16.77 5.84 1.18
CA GLU A 199 16.01 4.87 1.98
C GLU A 199 14.54 5.29 2.14
N ALA A 200 14.28 6.56 2.44
CA ALA A 200 12.94 7.10 2.62
C ALA A 200 12.12 7.09 1.31
N GLN A 201 12.75 7.42 0.18
CA GLN A 201 12.15 7.34 -1.15
C GLN A 201 11.81 5.90 -1.51
N ASN A 202 12.74 4.97 -1.32
CA ASN A 202 12.53 3.54 -1.58
C ASN A 202 11.37 2.98 -0.74
N LEU A 203 11.23 3.42 0.50
CA LEU A 203 10.14 3.01 1.37
C LEU A 203 8.78 3.56 0.90
N LEU A 204 8.71 4.83 0.47
CA LEU A 204 7.50 5.41 -0.12
C LEU A 204 7.12 4.75 -1.45
N LEU A 205 8.10 4.38 -2.29
CA LEU A 205 7.85 3.65 -3.53
C LEU A 205 7.26 2.26 -3.24
N ALA A 206 7.85 1.53 -2.29
CA ALA A 206 7.34 0.23 -1.90
C ALA A 206 5.95 0.32 -1.25
N GLU A 207 5.68 1.38 -0.47
CA GLU A 207 4.35 1.65 0.08
C GLU A 207 3.33 1.95 -1.01
N LEU A 208 3.69 2.76 -2.01
CA LEU A 208 2.83 3.05 -3.15
C LEU A 208 2.44 1.77 -3.89
N ASP A 209 3.40 0.88 -4.18
CA ASP A 209 3.11 -0.36 -4.88
C ASP A 209 2.10 -1.22 -4.10
N VAL A 210 2.30 -1.42 -2.79
CA VAL A 210 1.37 -2.17 -1.92
C VAL A 210 -0.02 -1.54 -1.91
N ARG A 211 -0.12 -0.21 -1.85
CA ARG A 211 -1.40 0.51 -1.84
C ARG A 211 -2.17 0.39 -3.16
N LEU A 212 -1.48 0.19 -4.28
CA LEU A 212 -2.09 0.05 -5.60
C LEU A 212 -2.48 -1.39 -5.95
N GLU A 213 -2.00 -2.41 -5.21
CA GLU A 213 -2.35 -3.82 -5.43
C GLU A 213 -3.87 -4.08 -5.49
N PRO A 214 -4.72 -3.55 -4.58
CA PRO A 214 -6.16 -3.77 -4.65
C PRO A 214 -6.78 -3.20 -5.93
N VAL A 215 -6.32 -2.02 -6.37
CA VAL A 215 -6.78 -1.39 -7.60
C VAL A 215 -6.41 -2.22 -8.82
N LEU A 216 -5.16 -2.71 -8.87
CA LEU A 216 -4.69 -3.57 -9.96
C LEU A 216 -5.53 -4.85 -10.04
N GLY A 217 -5.82 -5.48 -8.90
CA GLY A 217 -6.68 -6.67 -8.84
C GLY A 217 -8.12 -6.40 -9.31
N LEU A 218 -8.71 -5.25 -8.97
CA LEU A 218 -10.03 -4.87 -9.48
C LEU A 218 -10.03 -4.66 -10.99
N LEU A 219 -9.02 -3.95 -11.52
CA LEU A 219 -8.89 -3.74 -12.96
C LEU A 219 -8.67 -5.07 -13.70
N GLU A 220 -7.82 -5.96 -13.19
CA GLU A 220 -7.63 -7.30 -13.77
C GLU A 220 -8.94 -8.09 -13.80
N ALA A 221 -9.73 -8.05 -12.72
CA ALA A 221 -11.05 -8.66 -12.70
C ALA A 221 -12.00 -8.06 -13.75
N CYS A 222 -11.93 -6.74 -13.99
CA CYS A 222 -12.71 -6.09 -15.05
C CYS A 222 -12.34 -6.61 -16.44
N HIS A 223 -11.04 -6.68 -16.75
CA HIS A 223 -10.57 -7.19 -18.05
C HIS A 223 -10.96 -8.66 -18.26
N ASN A 224 -10.90 -9.47 -17.20
CA ASN A 224 -11.32 -10.87 -17.24
C ASN A 224 -12.84 -11.01 -17.46
N GLU A 225 -13.67 -10.16 -16.89
CA GLU A 225 -15.12 -10.22 -17.14
C GLU A 225 -15.48 -9.69 -18.53
N VAL A 226 -14.82 -8.64 -19.03
CA VAL A 226 -15.02 -8.13 -20.39
C VAL A 226 -14.65 -9.19 -21.43
N SER A 227 -13.52 -9.89 -21.27
CA SER A 227 -13.09 -10.94 -22.20
C SER A 227 -13.99 -12.19 -22.19
N LYS A 228 -14.69 -12.47 -21.07
CA LYS A 228 -15.66 -13.57 -20.97
C LYS A 228 -17.04 -13.22 -21.53
N THR A 229 -17.35 -11.94 -21.72
CA THR A 229 -18.64 -11.48 -22.23
C THR A 229 -18.48 -11.21 -23.74
N PRO A 230 -18.84 -12.14 -24.63
CA PRO A 230 -18.66 -11.98 -26.08
C PRO A 230 -19.54 -10.86 -26.66
#